data_AF-A0A845RWV1-F1
#
_entry.id   AF-A0A845RWV1-F1
#
_cell.length_a   1.000
_cell.length_b   1.000
_cell.length_c   1.000
_cell.angle_alpha   90.00
_cell.angle_beta   90.00
_cell.angle_gamma   90.00
#
_symmetry.space_group_name_H-M   'P 1'
#
loop_
_entity.id
_entity.type
_entity.pdbx_description
1 polymer ?
#
loop_
_entity_poly.entity_id
_entity_poly.type
_entity_poly.pdbx_seq_one_letter_code
_entity_poly.pdbx_strand_id
1 'polypeptide(L)'
;MRIDSIFSNNNTWNIKKNNDKNAKENYSTQSGQINNLTKMALSSNVASVVDSQTNSINIFTGEIKNIGNIDGIPLNIWFDSNGMNNSFSPMVNANEPLDSPNNKYALEFFEKHTSSQNKEASSLCTRFNFLYQVANGNMSIAQYNELKDISGTVSTSQLLTSLGIDVSKLFSFNGKQYTLDENGNLHAVIPSNQAISF
;
A
#
# COMPACT_ATOMS: atom_id res chain seq x y z
N MET A 1 36.28 25.87 -8.76
CA MET A 1 35.47 24.92 -9.56
C MET A 1 36.23 23.61 -9.65
N ARG A 2 35.51 22.48 -9.48
CA ARG A 2 35.94 21.07 -9.32
C ARG A 2 36.17 20.62 -7.87
N ILE A 3 35.21 19.83 -7.39
CA ILE A 3 35.34 18.89 -6.28
C ILE A 3 35.07 17.52 -6.93
N ASP A 4 36.11 16.69 -7.01
CA ASP A 4 35.99 15.30 -7.44
C ASP A 4 36.04 14.38 -6.21
N SER A 5 35.05 13.49 -6.17
CA SER A 5 34.98 12.16 -5.56
C SER A 5 35.80 11.83 -4.31
N ILE A 6 35.10 11.62 -3.19
CA ILE A 6 35.52 10.70 -2.13
C ILE A 6 34.35 9.75 -1.91
N PHE A 7 34.52 8.46 -2.22
CA PHE A 7 34.00 7.33 -1.44
C PHE A 7 34.57 6.03 -2.04
N SER A 8 35.72 5.62 -1.51
CA SER A 8 36.19 4.23 -1.54
C SER A 8 36.12 3.72 -0.11
N ASN A 9 35.31 2.70 0.15
CA ASN A 9 35.53 1.83 1.31
C ASN A 9 35.23 0.39 0.93
N ASN A 10 36.31 -0.39 0.92
CA ASN A 10 36.35 -1.84 0.78
C ASN A 10 35.66 -2.50 1.98
N ASN A 11 34.70 -3.39 1.74
CA ASN A 11 34.35 -4.45 2.69
C ASN A 11 34.22 -5.77 1.93
N THR A 12 35.30 -6.55 1.95
CA THR A 12 35.33 -7.96 1.55
C THR A 12 34.59 -8.80 2.59
N TRP A 13 33.44 -9.36 2.21
CA TRP A 13 32.68 -10.30 3.04
C TRP A 13 33.07 -11.74 2.70
N ASN A 14 33.64 -12.45 3.68
CA ASN A 14 33.94 -13.88 3.61
C ASN A 14 32.64 -14.70 3.63
N ILE A 15 32.33 -15.39 2.52
CA ILE A 15 31.18 -16.28 2.39
C ILE A 15 31.53 -17.66 2.97
N LYS A 16 30.95 -18.03 4.12
CA LYS A 16 30.83 -19.44 4.51
C LYS A 16 29.59 -20.03 3.85
N LYS A 17 29.77 -20.94 2.88
CA LYS A 17 28.69 -21.74 2.29
C LYS A 17 28.23 -22.81 3.29
N ASN A 18 27.08 -22.60 3.93
CA ASN A 18 26.34 -23.71 4.55
C ASN A 18 25.39 -24.32 3.52
N ASN A 19 25.61 -25.60 3.23
CA ASN A 19 24.78 -26.41 2.33
C ASN A 19 23.58 -26.97 3.12
N ASP A 20 22.46 -26.23 3.17
CA ASP A 20 21.18 -26.79 3.61
C ASP A 20 20.26 -27.02 2.42
N LYS A 21 20.21 -28.28 1.96
CA LYS A 21 19.31 -28.73 0.88
C LYS A 21 17.83 -28.61 1.25
N ASN A 22 17.50 -28.61 2.54
CA ASN A 22 16.11 -28.49 3.03
C ASN A 22 15.56 -27.06 2.96
N ALA A 23 16.42 -26.05 2.85
CA ALA A 23 15.97 -24.67 2.66
C ALA A 23 15.39 -24.48 1.25
N LYS A 24 16.01 -25.08 0.23
CA LYS A 24 15.66 -24.88 -1.19
C LYS A 24 14.27 -25.37 -1.56
N GLU A 25 13.78 -26.44 -0.96
CA GLU A 25 12.46 -26.98 -1.28
C GLU A 25 11.31 -26.10 -0.73
N ASN A 26 11.47 -25.55 0.48
CA ASN A 26 10.51 -24.58 1.03
C ASN A 26 10.55 -23.20 0.34
N TYR A 27 11.72 -22.77 -0.17
CA TYR A 27 11.80 -21.56 -0.99
C TYR A 27 11.06 -21.71 -2.33
N SER A 28 11.00 -22.92 -2.91
CA SER A 28 10.40 -23.13 -4.23
C SER A 28 8.87 -22.97 -4.23
N THR A 29 8.20 -23.45 -3.18
CA THR A 29 6.74 -23.36 -3.03
C THR A 29 6.29 -21.95 -2.64
N GLN A 30 7.05 -21.28 -1.77
CA GLN A 30 6.78 -19.89 -1.37
C GLN A 30 7.10 -18.89 -2.51
N SER A 31 8.19 -19.12 -3.25
CA SER A 31 8.51 -18.36 -4.47
C SER A 31 7.47 -18.54 -5.58
N GLY A 32 6.88 -19.73 -5.73
CA GLY A 32 5.81 -19.99 -6.70
C GLY A 32 4.52 -19.22 -6.41
N GLN A 33 4.14 -19.09 -5.13
CA GLN A 33 2.97 -18.30 -4.72
C GLN A 33 3.20 -16.79 -4.83
N ILE A 34 4.38 -16.31 -4.42
CA ILE A 34 4.75 -14.90 -4.53
C ILE A 34 4.82 -14.49 -6.02
N ASN A 35 5.37 -15.32 -6.91
CA ASN A 35 5.41 -15.06 -8.35
C ASN A 35 4.01 -14.88 -8.98
N ASN A 36 2.97 -15.52 -8.44
CA ASN A 36 1.60 -15.38 -8.96
C ASN A 36 0.94 -14.10 -8.45
N LEU A 37 1.09 -13.78 -7.15
CA LEU A 37 0.55 -12.54 -6.57
C LEU A 37 1.16 -11.31 -7.24
N THR A 38 2.48 -11.28 -7.44
CA THR A 38 3.13 -10.11 -8.05
C THR A 38 2.79 -9.96 -9.53
N LYS A 39 2.64 -11.07 -10.28
CA LYS A 39 2.13 -11.02 -11.66
C LYS A 39 0.68 -10.56 -11.73
N MET A 40 -0.17 -11.01 -10.81
CA MET A 40 -1.56 -10.56 -10.71
C MET A 40 -1.67 -9.09 -10.31
N ALA A 41 -0.75 -8.60 -9.47
CA ALA A 41 -0.69 -7.21 -9.04
C ALA A 41 -0.38 -6.23 -10.18
N LEU A 42 0.02 -6.72 -11.35
CA LEU A 42 0.25 -5.89 -12.54
C LEU A 42 -0.78 -6.13 -13.64
N SER A 43 -1.76 -7.00 -13.36
CA SER A 43 -2.89 -7.17 -14.25
C SER A 43 -3.67 -5.86 -14.34
N SER A 44 -4.13 -5.54 -15.55
CA SER A 44 -5.07 -4.44 -15.78
C SER A 44 -6.50 -4.77 -15.34
N ASN A 45 -6.78 -6.04 -15.05
CA ASN A 45 -8.14 -6.53 -14.77
C ASN A 45 -8.37 -6.79 -13.27
N VAL A 46 -7.64 -6.08 -12.41
CA VAL A 46 -7.85 -6.14 -10.97
C VAL A 46 -9.13 -5.37 -10.62
N ALA A 47 -9.99 -5.99 -9.80
CA ALA A 47 -11.24 -5.37 -9.38
C ALA A 47 -10.98 -4.07 -8.59
N SER A 48 -11.84 -3.08 -8.79
CA SER A 48 -11.85 -1.85 -7.98
C SER A 48 -11.99 -2.19 -6.49
N VAL A 49 -11.34 -1.38 -5.65
CA VAL A 49 -11.48 -1.46 -4.19
C VAL A 49 -12.87 -1.01 -3.72
N VAL A 50 -13.55 -0.18 -4.50
CA VAL A 50 -14.84 0.41 -4.14
C VAL A 50 -15.98 -0.41 -4.71
N ASP A 51 -16.94 -0.71 -3.84
CA ASP A 51 -18.29 -1.06 -4.24
C ASP A 51 -19.14 0.21 -4.28
N SER A 52 -19.44 0.67 -5.49
CA SER A 52 -20.21 1.89 -5.75
C SER A 52 -21.69 1.76 -5.40
N GLN A 53 -22.23 0.53 -5.32
CA GLN A 53 -23.63 0.32 -4.94
C GLN A 53 -23.84 0.60 -3.45
N THR A 54 -22.85 0.26 -2.63
CA THR A 54 -22.91 0.36 -1.17
C THR A 54 -22.09 1.52 -0.60
N ASN A 55 -21.41 2.29 -1.47
CA ASN A 55 -20.47 3.34 -1.07
C ASN A 55 -19.43 2.80 -0.06
N SER A 56 -18.85 1.63 -0.37
CA SER A 56 -18.00 0.91 0.58
C SER A 56 -16.67 0.46 0.00
N ILE A 57 -15.70 0.33 0.91
CA ILE A 57 -14.38 -0.25 0.66
C ILE A 57 -14.25 -1.47 1.57
N ASN A 58 -13.95 -2.62 0.99
CA ASN A 58 -13.67 -3.84 1.75
C ASN A 58 -12.38 -4.47 1.22
N ILE A 59 -11.41 -4.64 2.11
CA ILE A 59 -10.12 -5.27 1.79
C ILE A 59 -9.81 -6.34 2.82
N PHE A 60 -9.51 -7.53 2.31
CA PHE A 60 -8.99 -8.65 3.07
C PHE A 60 -7.50 -8.87 2.76
N THR A 61 -6.73 -9.29 3.75
CA THR A 61 -5.33 -9.67 3.56
C THR A 61 -5.20 -10.74 2.48
N GLY A 62 -4.23 -10.60 1.58
CA GLY A 62 -4.03 -11.50 0.45
C GLY A 62 -4.88 -11.18 -0.79
N GLU A 63 -5.81 -10.24 -0.72
CA GLU A 63 -6.51 -9.73 -1.92
C GLU A 63 -5.70 -8.64 -2.61
N ILE A 64 -5.79 -8.63 -3.95
CA ILE A 64 -5.28 -7.55 -4.79
C ILE A 64 -6.47 -6.69 -5.21
N LYS A 65 -6.39 -5.38 -4.98
CA LYS A 65 -7.42 -4.40 -5.36
C LYS A 65 -6.81 -3.25 -6.13
N ASN A 66 -7.57 -2.72 -7.09
CA ASN A 66 -7.21 -1.51 -7.80
C ASN A 66 -7.73 -0.29 -7.02
N ILE A 67 -6.87 0.72 -6.84
CA ILE A 67 -7.18 1.98 -6.16
C ILE A 67 -7.04 3.19 -7.09
N GLY A 68 -7.11 2.97 -8.41
CA GLY A 68 -7.02 4.00 -9.43
C GLY A 68 -5.97 3.70 -10.49
N ASN A 69 -5.67 4.71 -11.30
CA ASN A 69 -4.69 4.67 -12.38
C ASN A 69 -3.79 5.91 -12.31
N ILE A 70 -2.52 5.76 -12.67
CA ILE A 70 -1.54 6.85 -12.81
C ILE A 70 -1.03 6.82 -14.25
N ASP A 71 -1.30 7.88 -15.01
CA ASP A 71 -1.00 7.96 -16.44
C ASP A 71 -1.49 6.74 -17.25
N GLY A 72 -2.65 6.20 -16.89
CA GLY A 72 -3.23 5.01 -17.53
C GLY A 72 -2.66 3.67 -17.04
N ILE A 73 -1.71 3.68 -16.10
CA ILE A 73 -1.16 2.47 -15.48
C ILE A 73 -1.95 2.16 -14.19
N PRO A 74 -2.51 0.95 -14.02
CA PRO A 74 -3.25 0.55 -12.83
C PRO A 74 -2.41 0.60 -11.54
N LEU A 75 -2.89 1.34 -10.55
CA LEU A 75 -2.37 1.32 -9.18
C LEU A 75 -3.10 0.24 -8.39
N ASN A 76 -2.44 -0.91 -8.23
CA ASN A 76 -2.95 -2.04 -7.50
C ASN A 76 -2.25 -2.16 -6.15
N ILE A 77 -2.99 -2.51 -5.11
CA ILE A 77 -2.48 -2.73 -3.75
C ILE A 77 -2.82 -4.12 -3.26
N TRP A 78 -2.02 -4.61 -2.30
CA TRP A 78 -2.31 -5.80 -1.52
C TRP A 78 -1.65 -5.71 -0.15
N PHE A 79 -2.15 -6.47 0.80
CA PHE A 79 -1.59 -6.56 2.16
C PHE A 79 -1.00 -7.94 2.39
N ASP A 80 0.21 -7.99 2.95
CA ASP A 80 0.87 -9.19 3.42
C ASP A 80 1.34 -9.03 4.89
N SER A 81 2.18 -9.95 5.37
CA SER A 81 2.70 -9.91 6.74
C SER A 81 3.62 -8.72 7.04
N ASN A 82 4.16 -8.07 6.00
CA ASN A 82 5.08 -6.93 6.11
C ASN A 82 4.36 -5.58 5.94
N GLY A 83 3.12 -5.59 5.44
CA GLY A 83 2.27 -4.42 5.35
C GLY A 83 1.62 -4.27 3.98
N MET A 84 1.34 -3.03 3.61
CA MET A 84 0.76 -2.71 2.31
C MET A 84 1.86 -2.65 1.24
N ASN A 85 1.61 -3.31 0.11
CA ASN A 85 2.41 -3.24 -1.09
C ASN A 85 1.62 -2.59 -2.23
N ASN A 86 2.31 -2.15 -3.28
CA ASN A 86 1.67 -1.59 -4.47
C ASN A 86 2.45 -1.89 -5.77
N SER A 87 1.77 -1.76 -6.91
CA SER A 87 2.31 -2.06 -8.24
C SER A 87 3.41 -1.11 -8.74
N PHE A 88 3.57 0.08 -8.14
CA PHE A 88 4.55 1.09 -8.57
C PHE A 88 5.86 1.04 -7.77
N SER A 89 5.78 0.60 -6.52
CA SER A 89 6.91 0.46 -5.62
C SER A 89 6.73 -0.80 -4.77
N PRO A 90 6.89 -2.01 -5.34
CA PRO A 90 6.85 -3.24 -4.57
C PRO A 90 7.96 -3.23 -3.51
N MET A 91 7.70 -3.78 -2.34
CA MET A 91 8.68 -3.80 -1.26
C MET A 91 9.84 -4.76 -1.60
N VAL A 92 11.07 -4.30 -1.40
CA VAL A 92 12.27 -5.16 -1.39
C VAL A 92 12.32 -5.86 -0.04
N ASN A 93 12.35 -7.19 -0.04
CA ASN A 93 12.40 -8.00 1.17
C ASN A 93 13.83 -8.06 1.72
N ALA A 94 14.06 -7.42 2.87
CA ALA A 94 15.36 -7.37 3.53
C ALA A 94 15.86 -8.74 4.01
N ASN A 95 14.96 -9.72 4.18
CA ASN A 95 15.32 -11.09 4.58
C ASN A 95 15.74 -11.97 3.39
N GLU A 96 15.68 -11.45 2.16
CA GLU A 96 16.07 -12.15 0.94
C GLU A 96 17.31 -11.49 0.31
N PRO A 97 18.19 -12.26 -0.34
CA PRO A 97 19.28 -11.69 -1.14
C PRO A 97 18.76 -10.71 -2.20
N LEU A 98 19.53 -9.68 -2.53
CA LEU A 98 19.15 -8.68 -3.54
C LEU A 98 18.90 -9.32 -4.92
N ASP A 99 19.64 -10.39 -5.22
CA ASP A 99 19.53 -11.12 -6.48
C ASP A 99 18.45 -12.21 -6.49
N SER A 100 17.70 -12.35 -5.39
CA SER A 100 16.52 -13.20 -5.33
C SER A 100 15.49 -12.76 -6.37
N PRO A 101 14.66 -13.70 -6.88
CA PRO A 101 13.62 -13.36 -7.86
C PRO A 101 12.70 -12.23 -7.40
N ASN A 102 12.31 -12.20 -6.12
CA ASN A 102 11.40 -11.20 -5.57
C ASN A 102 12.06 -9.80 -5.53
N ASN A 103 13.30 -9.72 -5.04
CA ASN A 103 14.00 -8.44 -4.94
C ASN A 103 14.40 -7.88 -6.30
N LYS A 104 14.85 -8.74 -7.23
CA LYS A 104 15.07 -8.34 -8.63
C LYS A 104 13.79 -7.79 -9.26
N TYR A 105 12.68 -8.47 -9.04
CA TYR A 105 11.40 -8.06 -9.56
C TYR A 105 10.93 -6.72 -8.98
N ALA A 106 11.02 -6.53 -7.66
CA ALA A 106 10.68 -5.26 -7.02
C ALA A 106 11.50 -4.09 -7.58
N LEU A 107 12.80 -4.29 -7.78
CA LEU A 107 13.70 -3.30 -8.39
C LEU A 107 13.35 -3.01 -9.85
N GLU A 108 13.16 -4.05 -10.67
CA GLU A 108 12.79 -3.91 -12.08
C GLU A 108 11.49 -3.12 -12.27
N PHE A 109 10.53 -3.25 -11.35
CA PHE A 109 9.28 -2.50 -11.41
C PHE A 109 9.41 -1.07 -10.92
N PHE A 110 10.17 -0.86 -9.84
CA PHE A 110 10.47 0.49 -9.37
C PHE A 110 11.13 1.36 -10.47
N GLU A 111 12.05 0.77 -11.24
CA GLU A 111 12.77 1.46 -12.33
C GLU A 111 11.92 1.69 -13.60
N LYS A 112 10.77 1.03 -13.76
CA LYS A 112 9.88 1.21 -14.92
C LYS A 112 9.05 2.49 -14.87
N HIS A 113 8.90 3.08 -13.69
CA HIS A 113 8.05 4.24 -13.48
C HIS A 113 8.86 5.52 -13.32
N THR A 114 8.31 6.63 -13.81
CA THR A 114 8.96 7.93 -13.63
C THR A 114 8.89 8.38 -12.17
N SER A 115 9.80 9.28 -11.77
CA SER A 115 9.76 9.88 -10.43
C SER A 115 8.44 10.59 -10.11
N SER A 116 7.74 11.13 -11.12
CA SER A 116 6.42 11.74 -10.94
C SER A 116 5.36 10.69 -10.62
N GLN A 117 5.33 9.61 -11.41
CA GLN A 117 4.41 8.49 -11.22
C GLN A 117 4.59 7.84 -9.84
N ASN A 118 5.85 7.59 -9.44
CA ASN A 118 6.15 7.02 -8.13
C ASN A 118 5.73 7.93 -6.98
N LYS A 119 5.87 9.26 -7.13
CA LYS A 119 5.40 10.22 -6.11
C LYS A 119 3.89 10.24 -5.99
N GLU A 120 3.18 10.24 -7.12
CA GLU A 120 1.71 10.18 -7.14
C GLU A 120 1.20 8.88 -6.52
N ALA A 121 1.78 7.74 -6.91
CA ALA A 121 1.47 6.43 -6.33
C ALA A 121 1.69 6.41 -4.83
N SER A 122 2.86 6.89 -4.39
CA SER A 122 3.20 6.96 -2.97
C SER A 122 2.23 7.84 -2.19
N SER A 123 1.82 8.97 -2.76
CA SER A 123 0.87 9.90 -2.14
C SER A 123 -0.50 9.25 -1.92
N LEU A 124 -1.07 8.60 -2.95
CA LEU A 124 -2.34 7.87 -2.87
C LEU A 124 -2.25 6.69 -1.89
N CYS A 125 -1.23 5.84 -2.05
CA CYS A 125 -0.97 4.69 -1.21
C CYS A 125 -0.80 5.07 0.27
N THR A 126 -0.08 6.15 0.57
CA THR A 126 0.15 6.59 1.95
C THR A 126 -1.17 6.98 2.62
N ARG A 127 -1.98 7.82 1.96
CA ARG A 127 -3.31 8.19 2.50
C ARG A 127 -4.21 6.97 2.66
N PHE A 128 -4.19 6.07 1.68
CA PHE A 128 -4.97 4.84 1.71
C PHE A 128 -4.58 3.95 2.89
N ASN A 129 -3.28 3.74 3.10
CA ASN A 129 -2.76 2.96 4.22
C ASN A 129 -3.17 3.57 5.56
N PHE A 130 -3.10 4.89 5.73
CA PHE A 130 -3.57 5.53 6.96
C PHE A 130 -5.06 5.26 7.22
N LEU A 131 -5.90 5.35 6.18
CA LEU A 131 -7.33 5.06 6.31
C LEU A 131 -7.56 3.58 6.65
N TYR A 132 -6.79 2.67 6.04
CA TYR A 132 -6.79 1.25 6.38
C TYR A 132 -6.37 1.00 7.83
N GLN A 133 -5.35 1.68 8.35
CA GLN A 133 -4.96 1.56 9.76
C GLN A 133 -6.08 2.01 10.71
N VAL A 134 -6.81 3.09 10.36
CA VAL A 134 -7.99 3.53 11.14
C VAL A 134 -9.09 2.49 11.10
N ALA A 135 -9.42 1.97 9.92
CA ALA A 135 -10.45 0.95 9.75
C ALA A 135 -10.14 -0.33 10.53
N ASN A 136 -8.86 -0.68 10.68
CA ASN A 136 -8.44 -1.85 11.45
C ASN A 136 -8.14 -1.55 12.94
N GLY A 137 -8.27 -0.30 13.39
CA GLY A 137 -8.08 0.09 14.79
C GLY A 137 -6.62 0.25 15.22
N ASN A 138 -5.68 0.24 14.29
CA ASN A 138 -4.25 0.46 14.54
C ASN A 138 -3.87 1.95 14.61
N MET A 139 -4.78 2.82 14.19
CA MET A 139 -4.65 4.28 14.22
C MET A 139 -5.97 4.89 14.69
N SER A 140 -5.92 5.87 15.57
CA SER A 140 -7.12 6.63 15.97
C SER A 140 -7.50 7.66 14.90
N ILE A 141 -8.77 8.07 14.86
CA ILE A 141 -9.23 9.14 13.96
C ILE A 141 -8.52 10.47 14.26
N ALA A 142 -8.24 10.77 15.54
CA ALA A 142 -7.51 11.98 15.93
C ALA A 142 -6.12 12.00 15.29
N GLN A 143 -5.36 10.89 15.44
CA GLN A 143 -4.05 10.74 14.79
C GLN A 143 -4.17 10.86 13.27
N TYR A 144 -5.15 10.19 12.65
CA TYR A 144 -5.36 10.27 11.20
C TYR A 144 -5.59 11.71 10.70
N ASN A 145 -6.42 12.47 11.42
CA ASN A 145 -6.74 13.86 11.08
C ASN A 145 -5.56 14.80 11.31
N GLU A 146 -4.67 14.53 12.28
CA GLU A 146 -3.41 15.27 12.44
C GLU A 146 -2.46 15.05 11.24
N LEU A 147 -2.52 13.87 10.62
CA LEU A 147 -1.71 13.53 9.44
C LEU A 147 -2.30 14.10 8.13
N LYS A 148 -3.42 14.85 8.17
CA LYS A 148 -4.06 15.37 6.95
C LYS A 148 -3.19 16.37 6.19
N ASP A 149 -2.35 17.11 6.90
CA ASP A 149 -1.50 18.18 6.36
C ASP A 149 -0.05 17.73 6.11
N ILE A 150 0.22 16.41 6.12
CA ILE A 150 1.54 15.90 5.77
C ILE A 150 1.85 16.23 4.31
N SER A 151 2.94 16.98 4.12
CA SER A 151 3.48 17.33 2.81
C SER A 151 3.71 16.08 1.96
N GLY A 152 3.24 16.11 0.72
CA GLY A 152 3.42 15.02 -0.25
C GLY A 152 2.37 13.90 -0.16
N THR A 153 1.30 14.07 0.62
CA THR A 153 0.17 13.12 0.70
C THR A 153 -1.11 13.82 0.24
N VAL A 154 -1.95 13.15 -0.55
CA VAL A 154 -3.26 13.67 -0.96
C VAL A 154 -4.19 13.87 0.25
N SER A 155 -5.19 14.74 0.11
CA SER A 155 -6.23 14.88 1.14
C SER A 155 -7.14 13.64 1.17
N THR A 156 -7.83 13.42 2.29
CA THR A 156 -8.81 12.32 2.41
C THR A 156 -9.90 12.42 1.37
N SER A 157 -10.44 13.63 1.14
CA SER A 157 -11.50 13.86 0.15
C SER A 157 -11.02 13.57 -1.28
N GLN A 158 -9.79 13.97 -1.62
CA GLN A 158 -9.18 13.67 -2.92
C GLN A 158 -9.02 12.16 -3.13
N LEU A 159 -8.51 11.44 -2.12
CA LEU A 159 -8.41 9.97 -2.19
C LEU A 159 -9.80 9.35 -2.38
N LEU A 160 -10.76 9.64 -1.50
CA LEU A 160 -12.08 9.00 -1.55
C LEU A 160 -12.79 9.27 -2.88
N THR A 161 -12.72 10.51 -3.37
CA THR A 161 -13.29 10.88 -4.67
C THR A 161 -12.60 10.13 -5.81
N SER A 162 -11.27 9.98 -5.79
CA SER A 162 -10.55 9.25 -6.85
C SER A 162 -10.86 7.75 -6.85
N LEU A 163 -11.20 7.20 -5.69
CA LEU A 163 -11.69 5.82 -5.56
C LEU A 163 -13.14 5.64 -6.03
N GLY A 164 -13.89 6.74 -6.20
CA GLY A 164 -15.31 6.72 -6.54
C GLY A 164 -16.26 6.64 -5.34
N ILE A 165 -15.77 6.96 -4.13
CA ILE A 165 -16.63 7.14 -2.94
C ILE A 165 -17.35 8.48 -3.03
N ASP A 166 -18.65 8.46 -2.82
CA ASP A 166 -19.47 9.66 -2.65
C ASP A 166 -19.24 10.25 -1.25
N VAL A 167 -18.35 11.24 -1.18
CA VAL A 167 -17.96 11.92 0.07
C VAL A 167 -19.06 12.78 0.68
N SER A 168 -20.15 13.04 -0.05
CA SER A 168 -21.32 13.75 0.50
C SER A 168 -22.21 12.85 1.37
N LYS A 169 -21.95 11.54 1.36
CA LYS A 169 -22.69 10.52 2.09
C LYS A 169 -21.79 9.79 3.08
N LEU A 170 -22.45 9.05 3.96
CA LEU A 170 -21.77 8.04 4.76
C LEU A 170 -21.16 6.98 3.83
N PHE A 171 -19.92 6.60 4.11
CA PHE A 171 -19.25 5.50 3.44
C PHE A 171 -18.82 4.47 4.49
N SER A 172 -18.54 3.25 4.04
CA SER A 172 -17.98 2.23 4.94
C SER A 172 -16.61 1.75 4.49
N PHE A 173 -15.74 1.45 5.45
CA PHE A 173 -14.44 0.84 5.22
C PHE A 173 -14.30 -0.35 6.16
N ASN A 174 -14.13 -1.56 5.61
CA ASN A 174 -14.05 -2.83 6.35
C ASN A 174 -15.19 -2.95 7.39
N GLY A 175 -16.41 -2.64 6.96
CA GLY A 175 -17.62 -2.71 7.79
C GLY A 175 -17.81 -1.57 8.81
N LYS A 176 -16.83 -0.67 8.99
CA LYS A 176 -16.97 0.51 9.85
C LYS A 176 -17.47 1.71 9.05
N GLN A 177 -18.29 2.55 9.67
CA GLN A 177 -18.95 3.68 9.02
C GLN A 177 -18.28 5.01 9.32
N TYR A 178 -18.15 5.83 8.28
CA TYR A 178 -17.44 7.11 8.35
C TYR A 178 -18.13 8.20 7.54
N THR A 179 -17.88 9.45 7.93
CA THR A 179 -18.23 10.66 7.18
C THR A 179 -17.04 11.60 7.11
N LEU A 180 -17.04 12.50 6.12
CA LEU A 180 -16.14 13.66 6.10
C LEU A 180 -16.90 14.92 6.52
N ASP A 181 -16.26 15.77 7.31
CA ASP A 181 -16.76 17.13 7.53
C ASP A 181 -16.35 18.09 6.40
N GLU A 182 -16.82 19.34 6.47
CA GLU A 182 -16.52 20.39 5.48
C GLU A 182 -15.02 20.71 5.35
N ASN A 183 -14.23 20.37 6.39
CA ASN A 183 -12.77 20.53 6.39
C ASN A 183 -12.03 19.26 5.92
N GLY A 184 -12.77 18.23 5.48
CA GLY A 184 -12.24 16.96 5.03
C GLY A 184 -11.69 16.07 6.15
N ASN A 185 -12.03 16.35 7.42
CA ASN A 185 -11.66 15.48 8.52
C ASN A 185 -12.56 14.25 8.55
N LEU A 186 -11.97 13.11 8.89
CA LEU A 186 -12.68 11.85 9.06
C LEU A 186 -13.38 11.82 10.40
N HIS A 187 -14.62 11.33 10.42
CA HIS A 187 -15.40 11.06 11.64
C HIS A 187 -15.98 9.66 11.58
N ALA A 188 -15.90 8.91 12.69
CA ALA A 188 -16.61 7.63 12.80
C ALA A 188 -18.07 7.87 13.16
N VAL A 189 -18.96 7.09 12.55
CA VAL A 189 -20.35 7.06 12.94
C VAL A 189 -20.53 5.92 13.93
N ILE A 190 -20.80 6.29 15.19
CA ILE A 190 -21.11 5.32 16.24
C ILE A 190 -22.54 4.81 16.00
N PRO A 191 -22.78 3.49 15.96
CA PRO A 191 -24.13 2.96 15.90
C PRO A 191 -24.96 3.52 17.06
N SER A 192 -26.16 4.03 16.77
CA SER A 192 -27.06 4.68 17.73
C SER A 192 -27.40 3.85 18.97
N ASN A 193 -27.12 2.53 18.97
CA ASN A 193 -27.26 1.64 20.13
C ASN A 193 -26.11 1.71 21.16
N GLN A 194 -25.10 2.55 20.96
CA GLN A 194 -24.00 2.77 21.94
C GLN A 194 -24.03 4.15 22.60
N ALA A 195 -25.08 4.95 22.39
CA ALA A 195 -25.34 6.14 23.19
C ALA A 195 -25.82 5.72 24.59
N ILE A 196 -24.89 5.28 25.44
CA ILE A 196 -25.15 5.05 26.86
C ILE A 196 -25.41 6.42 27.48
N SER A 197 -26.64 6.62 27.93
CA SER A 197 -27.08 7.70 28.79
C SER A 197 -26.19 7.76 30.04
N PHE A 198 -25.55 8.90 30.27
CA PHE A 198 -25.02 9.29 31.58
C PHE A 198 -26.09 9.99 32.39
#